data_AF-A0A7J4CTA2-F1
#
_entry.id   AF-A0A7J4CTA2-F1
#
_cell.length_a   1.000
_cell.length_b   1.000
_cell.length_c   1.000
_cell.angle_alpha   90.00
_cell.angle_beta   90.00
_cell.angle_gamma   90.00
#
_symmetry.space_group_name_H-M   'P 1'
#
loop_
_entity.id
_entity.type
_entity.pdbx_description
1 polymer ?
#
loop_
_entity_poly.entity_id
_entity_poly.type
_entity_poly.pdbx_seq_one_letter_code
_entity_poly.pdbx_strand_id
1 'polypeptide(L)'
;TASLPQDGTLTYRWDFNGDGSVDDTGRTPTWSYPVEGIYSVILTVTDGNRDDQITKQLTVLGADAAVPTADPGTTWAESDCDNDDGANPSNDNDRYLIYICEDKDSTDNEVDATTNILLDSSASTAGGEQAYLTQWSWDLDTKTDSDEDGIADNDDDASGETFEWTGIAPGEYELLLRVFNDEGFNDSMKFKVYVNYVGIWKDFNQPANTSATGNGQPGETWFEYTVVYDDEAGNTIVRAEFWLTYPIQDSDWVVGGGSEQNRNKLDIYIFNESDDEVWNTSAIPLEQRTAGECSEDNDCLQTSISRSQMRDDRYNDGEWTVKIHNDRYTDVQVVEFRILLTYK
;
A
#
# COMPACT_ATOMS: atom_id res chain seq x y z
N THR A 1 32.94 -54.47 41.50
CA THR A 1 32.53 -53.65 42.65
C THR A 1 32.82 -52.20 42.32
N ALA A 2 31.82 -51.48 41.79
CA ALA A 2 31.87 -50.03 41.66
C ALA A 2 31.20 -49.44 42.91
N SER A 3 31.94 -48.61 43.64
CA SER A 3 31.50 -47.97 44.88
C SER A 3 30.73 -46.68 44.55
N LEU A 4 29.54 -46.55 45.10
CA LEU A 4 28.73 -45.34 45.13
C LEU A 4 29.53 -44.12 45.63
N PRO A 5 29.24 -42.90 45.16
CA PRO A 5 29.24 -41.73 46.04
C PRO A 5 28.17 -41.99 47.12
N GLN A 6 28.57 -42.03 48.39
CA GLN A 6 27.73 -42.50 49.52
C GLN A 6 26.50 -41.62 49.85
N ASP A 7 26.21 -40.57 49.08
CA ASP A 7 25.24 -39.52 49.41
C ASP A 7 24.03 -39.42 48.46
N GLY A 8 23.93 -40.28 47.44
CA GLY A 8 22.86 -40.22 46.44
C GLY A 8 23.01 -39.07 45.44
N THR A 9 24.23 -38.52 45.29
CA THR A 9 24.51 -37.48 44.32
C THR A 9 24.62 -38.02 42.89
N LEU A 10 23.99 -37.31 41.96
CA LEU A 10 24.12 -37.57 40.53
C LEU A 10 25.47 -37.05 40.02
N THR A 11 26.11 -37.81 39.14
CA THR A 11 27.27 -37.33 38.38
C THR A 11 26.90 -37.11 36.91
N TYR A 12 27.51 -36.10 36.31
CA TYR A 12 27.20 -35.61 34.97
C TYR A 12 28.47 -35.71 34.14
N ARG A 13 28.38 -36.33 32.97
CA ARG A 13 29.47 -36.49 32.01
C ARG A 13 29.00 -35.98 30.65
N TRP A 14 29.79 -35.12 30.06
CA TRP A 14 29.50 -34.47 28.80
C TRP A 14 30.46 -34.97 27.74
N ASP A 15 29.92 -35.29 26.57
CA ASP A 15 30.64 -35.55 25.33
C ASP A 15 30.11 -34.51 24.34
N PHE A 16 30.93 -33.53 24.00
CA PHE A 16 30.55 -32.36 23.22
C PHE A 16 30.73 -32.56 21.72
N ASN A 17 31.57 -33.51 21.32
CA ASN A 17 31.88 -33.78 19.93
C ASN A 17 31.19 -35.07 19.40
N GLY A 18 30.60 -35.87 20.28
CA GLY A 18 29.88 -37.09 19.97
C GLY A 18 30.80 -38.28 19.66
N ASP A 19 32.07 -38.25 20.07
CA ASP A 19 33.04 -39.31 19.78
C ASP A 19 32.98 -40.50 20.76
N GLY A 20 32.13 -40.41 21.78
CA GLY A 20 31.96 -41.40 22.84
C GLY A 20 32.88 -41.23 24.04
N SER A 21 33.75 -40.21 24.02
CA SER A 21 34.66 -39.85 25.12
C SER A 21 34.07 -38.72 25.96
N VAL A 22 34.35 -38.76 27.27
CA VAL A 22 33.91 -37.69 28.18
C VAL A 22 34.88 -36.52 28.06
N ASP A 23 34.36 -35.38 27.61
CA ASP A 23 35.07 -34.12 27.45
C ASP A 23 35.07 -33.28 28.74
N ASP A 24 33.94 -33.26 29.48
CA ASP A 24 33.82 -32.51 30.73
C ASP A 24 32.86 -33.17 31.72
N THR A 25 32.93 -32.76 32.99
CA THR A 25 32.07 -33.27 34.06
C THR A 25 31.47 -32.16 34.91
N GLY A 26 30.34 -32.46 35.55
CA GLY A 26 29.64 -31.52 36.40
C GLY A 26 28.37 -30.97 35.76
N ARG A 27 27.56 -30.28 36.58
CA ARG A 27 26.20 -29.90 36.20
C ARG A 27 26.13 -28.74 35.20
N THR A 28 27.20 -27.96 35.11
CA THR A 28 27.31 -26.77 34.26
C THR A 28 28.73 -26.70 33.68
N PRO A 29 29.00 -27.43 32.59
CA PRO A 29 30.30 -27.40 31.90
C PRO A 29 30.45 -26.14 31.05
N THR A 30 31.65 -25.88 30.54
CA THR A 30 31.89 -24.85 29.51
C THR A 30 32.78 -25.45 28.42
N TRP A 31 32.35 -25.32 27.16
CA TRP A 31 33.05 -25.87 26.00
C TRP A 31 33.12 -24.85 24.87
N SER A 32 34.13 -24.96 24.00
CA SER A 32 34.30 -24.09 22.84
C SER A 32 34.57 -24.92 21.60
N TYR A 33 33.83 -24.64 20.53
CA TYR A 33 33.96 -25.31 19.24
C TYR A 33 34.86 -24.47 18.32
N PRO A 34 36.03 -24.97 17.91
CA PRO A 34 36.98 -24.20 17.10
C PRO A 34 36.68 -24.24 15.59
N VAL A 35 35.81 -25.14 15.16
CA VAL A 35 35.44 -25.34 13.76
C VAL A 35 33.92 -25.32 13.67
N GLU A 36 33.39 -24.74 12.60
CA GLU A 36 31.97 -24.83 12.28
C GLU A 36 31.56 -26.28 11.96
N GLY A 37 30.30 -26.60 12.19
CA GLY A 37 29.76 -27.92 11.90
C GLY A 37 28.63 -28.34 12.83
N ILE A 38 28.12 -29.55 12.58
CA ILE A 38 27.07 -30.16 13.37
C ILE A 38 27.72 -31.09 14.40
N TYR A 39 27.50 -30.80 15.67
CA TYR A 39 27.99 -31.57 16.80
C TYR A 39 26.83 -32.29 17.49
N SER A 40 27.05 -33.54 17.88
CA SER A 40 26.08 -34.28 18.72
C SER A 40 26.54 -34.20 20.17
N VAL A 41 25.92 -33.31 20.94
CA VAL A 41 26.21 -33.15 22.37
C VAL A 41 25.46 -34.21 23.14
N ILE A 42 26.22 -35.03 23.86
CA ILE A 42 25.74 -36.13 24.66
C ILE A 42 25.94 -35.79 26.14
N LEU A 43 24.86 -35.81 26.91
CA LEU A 43 24.90 -35.76 28.36
C LEU A 43 24.55 -37.13 28.92
N THR A 44 25.47 -37.74 29.66
CA THR A 44 25.20 -38.92 30.48
C THR A 44 25.11 -38.52 31.95
N VAL A 45 24.00 -38.86 32.59
CA VAL A 45 23.78 -38.68 34.03
C VAL A 45 23.76 -40.06 34.69
N THR A 46 24.45 -40.21 35.82
CA THR A 46 24.45 -41.48 36.57
C THR A 46 24.22 -41.27 38.06
N ASP A 47 23.50 -42.20 38.67
CA ASP A 47 23.31 -42.31 40.13
C ASP A 47 24.33 -43.26 40.79
N GLY A 48 25.32 -43.75 40.02
CA GLY A 48 26.31 -44.73 40.44
C GLY A 48 25.89 -46.19 40.28
N ASN A 49 24.62 -46.46 39.96
CA ASN A 49 24.10 -47.79 39.61
C ASN A 49 23.57 -47.87 38.18
N ARG A 50 23.01 -46.78 37.67
CA ARG A 50 22.40 -46.66 36.34
C ARG A 50 22.81 -45.36 35.68
N ASP A 51 22.95 -45.44 34.37
CA ASP A 51 23.23 -44.30 33.51
C ASP A 51 21.99 -44.03 32.67
N ASP A 52 21.69 -42.76 32.46
CA ASP A 52 20.71 -42.27 31.49
C ASP A 52 21.38 -41.22 30.60
N GLN A 53 20.95 -41.12 29.34
CA GLN A 53 21.62 -40.29 28.34
C GLN A 53 20.61 -39.51 27.50
N ILE A 54 20.94 -38.24 27.23
CA ILE A 54 20.27 -37.42 26.24
C ILE A 54 21.27 -36.93 25.20
N THR A 55 20.85 -36.89 23.94
CA THR A 55 21.62 -36.35 22.83
C THR A 55 20.90 -35.13 22.27
N LYS A 56 21.65 -34.05 22.02
CA LYS A 56 21.19 -32.84 21.32
C LYS A 56 22.12 -32.54 20.16
N GLN A 57 21.56 -32.21 19.00
CA GLN A 57 22.35 -31.65 17.91
C GLN A 57 22.56 -30.15 18.13
N LEU A 58 23.78 -29.70 17.88
CA LEU A 58 24.19 -28.31 17.94
C LEU A 58 24.88 -27.96 16.63
N THR A 59 24.38 -26.94 15.94
CA THR A 59 25.06 -26.36 14.77
C THR A 59 25.91 -25.20 15.25
N VAL A 60 27.20 -25.26 14.98
CA VAL A 60 28.16 -24.16 15.20
C VAL A 60 28.42 -23.54 13.84
N LEU A 61 28.16 -22.24 13.72
CA LEU A 61 28.35 -21.47 12.49
C LEU A 61 29.73 -20.80 12.47
N GLY A 62 30.17 -20.39 11.27
CA GLY A 62 31.37 -19.60 11.06
C GLY A 62 31.33 -18.25 11.80
N ALA A 63 32.50 -17.65 12.02
CA ALA A 63 32.59 -16.35 12.68
C ALA A 63 32.06 -15.19 11.81
N ASP A 64 31.93 -15.43 10.51
CA ASP A 64 31.37 -14.55 9.48
C ASP A 64 29.88 -14.78 9.22
N ALA A 65 29.26 -15.77 9.88
CA ALA A 65 27.84 -16.00 9.79
C ALA A 65 27.05 -14.78 10.26
N ALA A 66 26.04 -14.39 9.49
CA ALA A 66 25.30 -13.16 9.74
C ALA A 66 23.84 -13.29 9.33
N VAL A 67 23.00 -12.49 9.99
CA VAL A 67 21.59 -12.38 9.61
C VAL A 67 21.48 -11.79 8.20
N PRO A 68 20.54 -12.27 7.36
CA PRO A 68 20.26 -11.62 6.10
C PRO A 68 19.68 -10.22 6.35
N THR A 69 19.51 -9.45 5.29
CA THR A 69 18.80 -8.17 5.32
C THR A 69 17.67 -8.23 4.30
N ALA A 70 16.43 -8.12 4.79
CA ALA A 70 15.24 -7.99 3.96
C ALA A 70 15.22 -6.60 3.35
N ASP A 71 15.06 -6.54 2.03
CA ASP A 71 14.92 -5.30 1.29
C ASP A 71 13.88 -5.54 0.18
N PRO A 72 12.66 -4.97 0.30
CA PRO A 72 11.65 -5.06 -0.74
C PRO A 72 12.00 -4.16 -1.93
N GLY A 73 13.17 -3.51 -1.94
CA GLY A 73 13.60 -2.63 -3.01
C GLY A 73 12.78 -1.34 -3.06
N THR A 74 12.88 -0.66 -4.19
CA THR A 74 12.09 0.54 -4.49
C THR A 74 11.38 0.32 -5.81
N THR A 75 10.05 0.30 -5.82
CA THR A 75 9.34 0.49 -7.08
C THR A 75 9.44 1.95 -7.48
N TRP A 76 9.79 2.19 -8.75
CA TRP A 76 9.72 3.53 -9.31
C TRP A 76 8.26 3.94 -9.33
N ALA A 77 7.94 5.03 -8.64
CA ALA A 77 6.70 5.73 -8.88
C ALA A 77 6.68 6.10 -10.35
N GLU A 78 5.73 5.55 -11.10
CA GLU A 78 5.39 6.12 -12.40
C GLU A 78 5.09 7.61 -12.20
N SER A 79 5.38 8.42 -13.22
CA SER A 79 5.07 9.84 -13.25
C SER A 79 3.67 10.07 -12.68
N ASP A 80 3.49 11.14 -11.90
CA ASP A 80 2.24 11.58 -11.26
C ASP A 80 1.13 11.99 -12.26
N CYS A 81 1.13 11.38 -13.44
CA CYS A 81 0.23 11.58 -14.56
C CYS A 81 0.27 12.99 -15.18
N ASP A 82 1.16 13.88 -14.72
CA ASP A 82 1.26 15.26 -15.20
C ASP A 82 2.48 15.52 -16.10
N ASN A 83 3.21 14.47 -16.49
CA ASN A 83 4.48 14.56 -17.23
C ASN A 83 5.51 15.49 -16.57
N ASP A 84 5.31 15.87 -15.30
CA ASP A 84 6.36 16.45 -14.50
C ASP A 84 7.29 15.29 -14.14
N ASP A 85 8.46 15.27 -14.76
CA ASP A 85 9.56 14.34 -14.45
C ASP A 85 10.03 14.47 -12.98
N GLY A 86 9.33 15.25 -12.16
CA GLY A 86 9.53 15.49 -10.74
C GLY A 86 9.05 14.39 -9.81
N ALA A 87 8.62 13.22 -10.31
CA ALA A 87 8.47 12.02 -9.48
C ALA A 87 9.78 11.81 -8.71
N ASN A 88 9.80 12.23 -7.45
CA ASN A 88 10.96 12.14 -6.60
C ASN A 88 11.00 10.71 -6.09
N PRO A 89 11.88 9.83 -6.63
CA PRO A 89 11.93 8.46 -6.17
C PRO A 89 12.20 8.49 -4.67
N SER A 90 11.32 7.82 -3.93
CA SER A 90 11.61 7.52 -2.54
C SER A 90 12.90 6.70 -2.52
N ASN A 91 14.01 7.27 -2.02
CA ASN A 91 15.23 6.49 -1.74
C ASN A 91 15.06 5.60 -0.49
N ASP A 92 13.82 5.36 -0.09
CA ASP A 92 13.40 4.72 1.14
C ASP A 92 12.62 3.48 0.71
N ASN A 93 13.12 2.31 1.11
CA ASN A 93 12.54 1.00 0.84
C ASN A 93 11.40 0.67 1.81
N ASP A 94 11.03 1.63 2.68
CA ASP A 94 9.88 1.54 3.57
C ASP A 94 8.52 1.65 2.84
N ARG A 95 8.51 2.01 1.55
CA ARG A 95 7.27 2.19 0.79
C ARG A 95 7.40 2.15 -0.73
N TYR A 96 6.31 1.75 -1.36
CA TYR A 96 6.02 1.90 -2.78
C TYR A 96 4.97 3.00 -2.98
N LEU A 97 5.11 3.79 -4.04
CA LEU A 97 4.14 4.82 -4.44
C LEU A 97 3.80 4.63 -5.90
N ILE A 98 2.55 4.33 -6.20
CA ILE A 98 2.05 4.01 -7.53
C ILE A 98 0.96 5.02 -7.89
N TYR A 99 0.92 5.45 -9.16
CA TYR A 99 -0.18 6.20 -9.73
C TYR A 99 -0.82 5.39 -10.85
N ILE A 100 -2.13 5.21 -10.79
CA ILE A 100 -2.92 4.72 -11.93
C ILE A 100 -3.36 5.94 -12.72
N CYS A 101 -2.90 6.07 -13.96
CA CYS A 101 -3.22 7.19 -14.85
C CYS A 101 -4.17 6.74 -15.96
N GLU A 102 -5.38 7.29 -16.03
CA GLU A 102 -6.35 6.98 -17.07
C GLU A 102 -6.84 8.24 -17.80
N ASP A 103 -6.64 8.27 -19.13
CA ASP A 103 -7.45 9.13 -20.00
C ASP A 103 -8.79 8.41 -20.25
N LYS A 104 -9.85 8.93 -19.65
CA LYS A 104 -11.19 8.32 -19.62
C LYS A 104 -12.01 8.71 -20.84
N ASP A 105 -12.81 7.77 -21.32
CA ASP A 105 -13.79 8.04 -22.37
C ASP A 105 -14.96 8.86 -21.79
N SER A 106 -15.53 9.76 -22.58
CA SER A 106 -16.70 10.58 -22.21
C SER A 106 -17.95 9.80 -21.80
N THR A 107 -18.01 8.50 -22.09
CA THR A 107 -19.12 7.59 -21.76
C THR A 107 -18.86 6.73 -20.53
N ASP A 108 -17.65 6.75 -19.99
CA ASP A 108 -17.22 6.00 -18.82
C ASP A 108 -17.05 6.97 -17.65
N ASN A 109 -17.98 6.93 -16.71
CA ASN A 109 -18.02 7.86 -15.58
C ASN A 109 -17.64 7.20 -14.25
N GLU A 110 -17.12 5.98 -14.28
CA GLU A 110 -16.83 5.18 -13.08
C GLU A 110 -15.31 5.14 -12.85
N VAL A 111 -14.88 5.21 -11.60
CA VAL A 111 -13.50 4.97 -11.19
C VAL A 111 -13.40 3.56 -10.60
N ASP A 112 -13.10 2.58 -11.44
CA ASP A 112 -13.00 1.14 -11.12
C ASP A 112 -11.60 0.55 -11.38
N ALA A 113 -10.60 1.44 -11.48
CA ALA A 113 -9.27 1.08 -11.96
C ALA A 113 -8.52 0.16 -11.01
N THR A 114 -7.69 -0.71 -11.59
CA THR A 114 -6.77 -1.58 -10.84
C THR A 114 -5.42 -1.64 -11.54
N THR A 115 -4.36 -1.98 -10.80
CA THR A 115 -3.01 -2.13 -11.34
C THR A 115 -2.34 -3.42 -10.89
N ASN A 116 -1.27 -3.80 -11.57
CA ASN A 116 -0.40 -4.90 -11.18
C ASN A 116 0.92 -4.32 -10.67
N ILE A 117 1.36 -4.80 -9.52
CA ILE A 117 2.57 -4.34 -8.85
C ILE A 117 3.57 -5.50 -8.84
N LEU A 118 4.75 -5.28 -9.42
CA LEU A 118 5.85 -6.21 -9.28
C LEU A 118 6.57 -5.94 -7.96
N LEU A 119 6.42 -6.84 -7.00
CA LEU A 119 7.23 -6.88 -5.79
C LEU A 119 8.59 -7.48 -6.15
N ASP A 120 9.68 -6.80 -5.78
CA ASP A 120 11.04 -7.21 -6.14
C ASP A 120 11.98 -7.05 -4.94
N SER A 121 12.38 -8.19 -4.37
CA SER A 121 13.29 -8.26 -3.23
C SER A 121 14.73 -8.59 -3.61
N SER A 122 15.12 -8.42 -4.88
CA SER A 122 16.48 -8.68 -5.36
C SER A 122 17.56 -7.81 -4.68
N ALA A 123 17.14 -6.72 -4.02
CA ALA A 123 18.02 -5.89 -3.18
C ALA A 123 18.37 -6.54 -1.83
N SER A 124 17.65 -7.59 -1.42
CA SER A 124 17.90 -8.32 -0.18
C SER A 124 19.28 -8.99 -0.20
N THR A 125 19.92 -9.07 0.96
CA THR A 125 21.27 -9.67 1.07
C THR A 125 21.29 -10.82 2.07
N ALA A 126 22.15 -11.81 1.84
CA ALA A 126 22.25 -12.99 2.69
C ALA A 126 23.03 -12.77 4.00
N GLY A 127 23.66 -11.59 4.16
CA GLY A 127 24.50 -11.27 5.31
C GLY A 127 25.93 -11.78 5.15
N GLY A 128 26.17 -13.04 5.54
CA GLY A 128 27.51 -13.62 5.61
C GLY A 128 28.23 -13.65 4.25
N GLU A 129 29.56 -13.60 4.25
CA GLU A 129 30.36 -13.52 3.00
C GLU A 129 30.17 -14.72 2.07
N GLN A 130 29.82 -15.88 2.62
CA GLN A 130 29.57 -17.13 1.89
C GLN A 130 28.09 -17.53 1.89
N ALA A 131 27.24 -16.77 2.58
CA ALA A 131 25.82 -17.07 2.72
C ALA A 131 25.06 -16.75 1.43
N TYR A 132 23.94 -17.42 1.24
CA TYR A 132 22.99 -17.14 0.16
C TYR A 132 21.55 -17.22 0.67
N LEU A 133 20.66 -16.44 0.05
CA LEU A 133 19.23 -16.49 0.37
C LEU A 133 18.61 -17.79 -0.14
N THR A 134 17.80 -18.42 0.70
CA THR A 134 17.15 -19.72 0.44
C THR A 134 15.66 -19.61 0.24
N GLN A 135 15.01 -18.59 0.79
CA GLN A 135 13.57 -18.39 0.71
C GLN A 135 13.20 -16.90 0.83
N TRP A 136 12.14 -16.53 0.13
CA TRP A 136 11.42 -15.27 0.23
C TRP A 136 9.95 -15.58 0.45
N SER A 137 9.36 -14.93 1.44
CA SER A 137 7.93 -14.96 1.74
C SER A 137 7.39 -13.54 1.79
N TRP A 138 6.19 -13.37 1.26
CA TRP A 138 5.44 -12.14 1.26
C TRP A 138 4.11 -12.38 1.94
N ASP A 139 3.85 -11.61 2.98
CA ASP A 139 2.53 -11.42 3.58
C ASP A 139 2.01 -10.09 3.03
N LEU A 140 0.88 -10.17 2.33
CA LEU A 140 0.28 -9.09 1.55
C LEU A 140 -0.78 -8.33 2.35
N ASP A 141 -1.22 -8.87 3.49
CA ASP A 141 -2.25 -8.30 4.35
C ASP A 141 -1.97 -8.53 5.84
N THR A 142 -0.93 -7.87 6.35
CA THR A 142 -0.37 -7.95 7.73
C THR A 142 -1.32 -7.69 8.94
N LYS A 143 -2.63 -7.63 8.70
CA LYS A 143 -3.71 -7.45 9.67
C LYS A 143 -4.69 -8.63 9.64
N THR A 144 -4.66 -9.47 8.62
CA THR A 144 -5.49 -10.67 8.51
C THR A 144 -4.76 -11.84 9.16
N ASP A 145 -5.47 -12.64 9.95
CA ASP A 145 -4.94 -13.88 10.52
C ASP A 145 -5.59 -15.05 9.79
N SER A 146 -5.01 -15.43 8.65
CA SER A 146 -5.63 -16.40 7.74
C SER A 146 -5.64 -17.83 8.30
N ASP A 147 -4.75 -18.18 9.21
CA ASP A 147 -4.64 -19.52 9.80
C ASP A 147 -5.17 -19.63 11.25
N GLU A 148 -5.65 -18.51 11.79
CA GLU A 148 -6.26 -18.37 13.12
C GLU A 148 -5.31 -18.75 14.28
N ASP A 149 -3.99 -18.60 14.10
CA ASP A 149 -3.00 -18.91 15.13
C ASP A 149 -2.77 -17.78 16.14
N GLY A 150 -3.36 -16.60 15.88
CA GLY A 150 -3.28 -15.39 16.67
C GLY A 150 -2.16 -14.43 16.27
N ILE A 151 -1.44 -14.69 15.17
CA ILE A 151 -0.36 -13.86 14.63
C ILE A 151 -0.68 -13.48 13.18
N ALA A 152 -1.43 -12.39 13.02
CA ALA A 152 -1.91 -11.86 11.73
C ALA A 152 -0.84 -11.35 10.75
N ASP A 153 0.44 -11.63 11.00
CA ASP A 153 1.48 -11.28 10.04
C ASP A 153 2.35 -12.47 9.68
N ASN A 154 2.03 -13.69 10.09
CA ASN A 154 2.79 -14.91 9.80
C ASN A 154 2.19 -15.82 8.72
N ASP A 155 1.16 -15.33 8.03
CA ASP A 155 0.48 -15.95 6.91
C ASP A 155 1.08 -15.49 5.58
N ASP A 156 2.06 -16.24 5.11
CA ASP A 156 2.70 -15.95 3.83
C ASP A 156 1.72 -16.22 2.66
N ASP A 157 1.23 -15.17 2.02
CA ASP A 157 0.35 -15.23 0.84
C ASP A 157 1.08 -15.59 -0.45
N ALA A 158 2.35 -15.20 -0.53
CA ALA A 158 3.16 -15.34 -1.73
C ALA A 158 4.63 -15.66 -1.41
N SER A 159 5.36 -16.13 -2.42
CA SER A 159 6.76 -16.52 -2.28
C SER A 159 7.55 -16.25 -3.56
N GLY A 160 8.87 -16.21 -3.41
CA GLY A 160 9.82 -15.94 -4.50
C GLY A 160 10.47 -14.56 -4.38
N GLU A 161 11.67 -14.43 -4.95
CA GLU A 161 12.44 -13.17 -4.96
C GLU A 161 11.66 -12.03 -5.63
N THR A 162 10.86 -12.37 -6.65
CA THR A 162 9.92 -11.46 -7.30
C THR A 162 8.51 -12.07 -7.31
N PHE A 163 7.49 -11.23 -7.21
CA PHE A 163 6.08 -11.64 -7.24
C PHE A 163 5.22 -10.56 -7.91
N GLU A 164 4.37 -10.95 -8.86
CA GLU A 164 3.41 -10.02 -9.49
C GLU A 164 2.10 -10.03 -8.70
N TRP A 165 1.81 -8.94 -8.00
CA TRP A 165 0.59 -8.72 -7.24
C TRP A 165 -0.44 -7.99 -8.09
N THR A 166 -1.51 -8.68 -8.48
CA THR A 166 -2.42 -8.23 -9.56
C THR A 166 -3.75 -7.71 -9.05
N GLY A 167 -4.35 -6.76 -9.77
CA GLY A 167 -5.73 -6.31 -9.54
C GLY A 167 -5.87 -5.42 -8.31
N ILE A 168 -4.85 -4.59 -8.05
CA ILE A 168 -4.77 -3.76 -6.85
C ILE A 168 -5.48 -2.44 -7.11
N ALA A 169 -6.52 -2.20 -6.34
CA ALA A 169 -7.30 -0.96 -6.39
C ALA A 169 -6.53 0.21 -5.74
N PRO A 170 -6.98 1.46 -5.93
CA PRO A 170 -6.47 2.60 -5.18
C PRO A 170 -6.63 2.38 -3.66
N GLY A 171 -5.57 2.61 -2.90
CA GLY A 171 -5.54 2.25 -1.49
C GLY A 171 -4.17 2.44 -0.82
N GLU A 172 -4.17 2.24 0.50
CA GLU A 172 -2.98 2.07 1.33
C GLU A 172 -2.94 0.63 1.86
N TYR A 173 -1.80 -0.04 1.66
CA TYR A 173 -1.59 -1.44 2.02
C TYR A 173 -0.29 -1.60 2.82
N GLU A 174 -0.30 -2.36 3.92
CA GLU A 174 0.90 -2.69 4.70
C GLU A 174 1.28 -4.15 4.46
N LEU A 175 2.48 -4.38 3.93
CA LEU A 175 3.01 -5.69 3.55
C LEU A 175 4.21 -6.04 4.43
N LEU A 176 4.52 -7.34 4.50
CA LEU A 176 5.70 -7.88 5.18
C LEU A 176 6.50 -8.79 4.25
N LEU A 177 7.78 -8.44 4.04
CA LEU A 177 8.76 -9.32 3.42
C LEU A 177 9.51 -10.11 4.49
N ARG A 178 9.70 -11.41 4.30
CA ARG A 178 10.63 -12.26 5.05
C ARG A 178 11.63 -12.92 4.13
N VAL A 179 12.90 -12.89 4.50
CA VAL A 179 13.97 -13.59 3.78
C VAL A 179 14.73 -14.52 4.70
N PHE A 180 15.13 -15.67 4.19
CA PHE A 180 15.88 -16.70 4.92
C PHE A 180 17.20 -16.97 4.21
N ASN A 181 18.28 -17.23 4.94
CA ASN A 181 19.55 -17.66 4.37
C ASN A 181 19.86 -19.14 4.66
N ASP A 182 20.93 -19.66 4.07
CA ASP A 182 21.39 -21.04 4.21
C ASP A 182 22.01 -21.35 5.58
N GLU A 183 22.35 -20.32 6.34
CA GLU A 183 22.85 -20.41 7.72
C GLU A 183 21.73 -20.59 8.75
N GLY A 184 20.46 -20.57 8.30
CA GLY A 184 19.28 -20.74 9.14
C GLY A 184 18.81 -19.45 9.83
N PHE A 185 19.35 -18.30 9.43
CA PHE A 185 18.87 -16.99 9.86
C PHE A 185 17.76 -16.49 8.94
N ASN A 186 16.95 -15.57 9.48
CA ASN A 186 15.97 -14.82 8.73
C ASN A 186 15.95 -13.37 9.18
N ASP A 187 15.45 -12.52 8.30
CA ASP A 187 15.17 -11.12 8.57
C ASP A 187 13.85 -10.74 7.90
N SER A 188 13.21 -9.69 8.39
CA SER A 188 11.92 -9.24 7.89
C SER A 188 11.77 -7.72 7.88
N MET A 189 10.98 -7.24 6.94
CA MET A 189 10.74 -5.81 6.75
C MET A 189 9.28 -5.54 6.40
N LYS A 190 8.63 -4.68 7.21
CA LYS A 190 7.33 -4.09 6.88
C LYS A 190 7.50 -2.86 6.02
N PHE A 191 6.64 -2.72 5.01
CA PHE A 191 6.64 -1.58 4.11
C PHE A 191 5.22 -1.27 3.64
N LYS A 192 4.99 -0.04 3.16
CA LYS A 192 3.67 0.41 2.71
C LYS A 192 3.58 0.55 1.20
N VAL A 193 2.50 0.08 0.61
CA VAL A 193 2.17 0.33 -0.80
C VAL A 193 1.04 1.35 -0.87
N TYR A 194 1.30 2.47 -1.53
CA TYR A 194 0.30 3.50 -1.81
C TYR A 194 -0.07 3.47 -3.28
N VAL A 195 -1.34 3.22 -3.58
CA VAL A 195 -1.88 3.25 -4.94
C VAL A 195 -2.80 4.46 -5.06
N ASN A 196 -2.31 5.50 -5.72
CA ASN A 196 -3.07 6.70 -6.06
C ASN A 196 -3.76 6.53 -7.42
N TYR A 197 -4.78 7.33 -7.68
CA TYR A 197 -5.51 7.31 -8.94
C TYR A 197 -5.65 8.70 -9.55
N VAL A 198 -5.48 8.82 -10.87
CA VAL A 198 -5.79 10.01 -11.66
C VAL A 198 -6.64 9.60 -12.86
N GLY A 199 -7.88 10.08 -12.88
CA GLY A 199 -8.79 9.96 -14.03
C GLY A 199 -8.96 11.31 -14.71
N ILE A 200 -8.82 11.35 -16.04
CA ILE A 200 -8.91 12.58 -16.83
C ILE A 200 -9.92 12.40 -17.96
N TRP A 201 -10.98 13.20 -17.94
CA TRP A 201 -12.00 13.28 -19.00
C TRP A 201 -11.79 14.55 -19.79
N LYS A 202 -11.62 14.43 -21.11
CA LYS A 202 -11.39 15.57 -22.00
C LYS A 202 -12.49 15.68 -23.04
N ASP A 203 -12.72 16.89 -23.53
CA ASP A 203 -13.54 17.17 -24.70
C ASP A 203 -14.93 16.49 -24.68
N PHE A 204 -15.66 16.58 -23.57
CA PHE A 204 -17.04 16.06 -23.46
C PHE A 204 -18.08 17.18 -23.32
N ASN A 205 -19.32 16.87 -23.70
CA ASN A 205 -20.42 17.83 -23.65
C ASN A 205 -21.14 17.79 -22.30
N GLN A 206 -21.14 18.91 -21.58
CA GLN A 206 -21.96 19.09 -20.39
C GLN A 206 -23.37 19.56 -20.80
N PRO A 207 -24.43 18.81 -20.47
CA PRO A 207 -25.78 19.12 -20.94
C PRO A 207 -26.31 20.44 -20.40
N ALA A 208 -27.16 21.08 -21.20
CA ALA A 208 -27.95 22.23 -20.80
C ALA A 208 -28.95 21.87 -19.69
N ASN A 209 -29.20 22.81 -18.79
CA ASN A 209 -30.27 22.69 -17.81
C ASN A 209 -31.61 23.09 -18.41
N THR A 210 -32.40 22.06 -18.74
CA THR A 210 -33.73 22.24 -19.33
C THR A 210 -34.85 21.98 -18.33
N SER A 211 -34.53 21.70 -17.05
CA SER A 211 -35.45 21.28 -15.98
C SER A 211 -36.67 22.20 -15.77
N ALA A 212 -36.56 23.48 -16.13
CA ALA A 212 -37.69 24.42 -16.11
C ALA A 212 -38.77 24.15 -17.18
N THR A 213 -38.51 23.23 -18.12
CA THR A 213 -39.45 22.79 -19.15
C THR A 213 -40.20 21.52 -18.72
N GLY A 214 -41.41 21.29 -19.26
CA GLY A 214 -42.29 20.21 -18.78
C GLY A 214 -41.75 18.77 -18.89
N ASN A 215 -40.68 18.55 -19.66
CA ASN A 215 -39.94 17.28 -19.80
C ASN A 215 -38.41 17.50 -19.67
N GLY A 216 -37.99 18.58 -19.02
CA GLY A 216 -36.60 18.98 -18.92
C GLY A 216 -35.76 18.06 -18.07
N GLN A 217 -34.47 17.94 -18.40
CA GLN A 217 -33.49 17.26 -17.57
C GLN A 217 -32.60 18.29 -16.85
N PRO A 218 -32.10 17.96 -15.65
CA PRO A 218 -31.05 18.76 -15.04
C PRO A 218 -29.81 18.75 -15.94
N GLY A 219 -29.09 19.86 -15.98
CA GLY A 219 -27.86 19.98 -16.74
C GLY A 219 -26.71 19.34 -15.97
N GLU A 220 -26.79 18.04 -15.70
CA GLU A 220 -25.88 17.33 -14.80
C GLU A 220 -25.18 16.18 -15.50
N THR A 221 -23.89 16.03 -15.19
CA THR A 221 -23.06 14.85 -15.47
C THR A 221 -22.44 14.44 -14.15
N TRP A 222 -22.43 13.15 -13.84
CA TRP A 222 -21.88 12.64 -12.59
C TRP A 222 -20.83 11.58 -12.84
N PHE A 223 -19.87 11.49 -11.91
CA PHE A 223 -18.78 10.55 -11.88
C PHE A 223 -18.74 9.88 -10.52
N GLU A 224 -18.50 8.58 -10.50
CA GLU A 224 -18.53 7.72 -9.32
C GLU A 224 -17.10 7.29 -8.96
N TYR A 225 -16.79 7.33 -7.68
CA TYR A 225 -15.48 6.94 -7.16
C TYR A 225 -15.60 6.42 -5.73
N THR A 226 -14.79 5.41 -5.40
CA THR A 226 -14.75 4.86 -4.05
C THR A 226 -13.84 5.69 -3.14
N VAL A 227 -14.36 6.07 -1.99
CA VAL A 227 -13.59 6.59 -0.85
C VAL A 227 -13.35 5.41 0.09
N VAL A 228 -12.09 5.09 0.38
CA VAL A 228 -11.75 4.04 1.36
C VAL A 228 -11.22 4.69 2.62
N TYR A 229 -11.87 4.44 3.76
CA TYR A 229 -11.41 4.87 5.08
C TYR A 229 -11.60 3.72 6.08
N ASP A 230 -10.57 2.89 6.23
CA ASP A 230 -10.50 1.82 7.20
C ASP A 230 -9.26 2.01 8.10
N ASP A 231 -9.48 2.58 9.29
CA ASP A 231 -8.41 2.85 10.26
C ASP A 231 -7.91 1.55 10.93
N GLU A 232 -8.72 0.48 10.93
CA GLU A 232 -8.34 -0.82 11.52
C GLU A 232 -7.44 -1.60 10.56
N ALA A 233 -7.80 -1.65 9.28
CA ALA A 233 -6.97 -2.24 8.22
C ALA A 233 -5.77 -1.36 7.84
N GLY A 234 -5.79 -0.06 8.20
CA GLY A 234 -4.76 0.90 7.83
C GLY A 234 -4.83 1.37 6.38
N ASN A 235 -5.99 1.19 5.72
CA ASN A 235 -6.24 1.63 4.35
C ASN A 235 -7.08 2.90 4.37
N THR A 236 -6.46 4.07 4.19
CA THR A 236 -7.16 5.34 4.40
C THR A 236 -6.79 6.41 3.39
N ILE A 237 -7.79 6.91 2.67
CA ILE A 237 -7.60 8.02 1.74
C ILE A 237 -7.15 9.29 2.49
N VAL A 238 -6.20 10.01 1.91
CA VAL A 238 -5.68 11.27 2.43
C VAL A 238 -6.46 12.45 1.87
N ARG A 239 -6.78 12.41 0.56
CA ARG A 239 -7.44 13.51 -0.14
C ARG A 239 -8.07 13.03 -1.44
N ALA A 240 -9.24 13.57 -1.78
CA ALA A 240 -9.76 13.56 -3.15
C ALA A 240 -9.76 14.99 -3.68
N GLU A 241 -9.26 15.20 -4.89
CA GLU A 241 -9.16 16.49 -5.55
C GLU A 241 -9.84 16.45 -6.92
N PHE A 242 -10.47 17.57 -7.27
CA PHE A 242 -11.27 17.72 -8.47
C PHE A 242 -10.88 19.00 -9.19
N TRP A 243 -10.61 18.91 -10.48
CA TRP A 243 -10.40 20.06 -11.36
C TRP A 243 -11.42 20.05 -12.48
N LEU A 244 -11.92 21.23 -12.82
CA LEU A 244 -12.84 21.40 -13.92
C LEU A 244 -12.42 22.63 -14.74
N THR A 245 -12.13 22.42 -16.01
CA THR A 245 -11.75 23.45 -16.97
C THR A 245 -12.77 23.50 -18.10
N TYR A 246 -13.37 24.65 -18.33
CA TYR A 246 -14.37 24.87 -19.38
C TYR A 246 -14.24 26.27 -19.98
N PRO A 247 -14.65 26.50 -21.23
CA PRO A 247 -14.50 27.80 -21.87
C PRO A 247 -15.43 28.83 -21.24
N ILE A 248 -14.98 30.08 -21.15
CA ILE A 248 -15.78 31.22 -20.66
C ILE A 248 -17.06 31.37 -21.50
N GLN A 249 -16.95 31.18 -22.82
CA GLN A 249 -18.06 31.15 -23.77
C GLN A 249 -17.85 30.03 -24.79
N ASP A 250 -18.92 29.35 -25.19
CA ASP A 250 -18.89 28.34 -26.25
C ASP A 250 -19.18 28.97 -27.63
N SER A 251 -18.90 28.20 -28.67
CA SER A 251 -19.13 28.48 -30.09
C SER A 251 -20.61 28.62 -30.48
N ASP A 252 -21.53 28.07 -29.70
CA ASP A 252 -22.99 28.06 -29.95
C ASP A 252 -23.74 29.29 -29.41
N TRP A 253 -23.00 30.38 -29.11
CA TRP A 253 -23.49 31.62 -28.53
C TRP A 253 -24.81 32.15 -29.13
N VAL A 254 -25.68 32.69 -28.28
CA VAL A 254 -26.94 33.30 -28.74
C VAL A 254 -26.66 34.67 -29.34
N VAL A 255 -26.84 34.78 -30.66
CA VAL A 255 -26.67 36.03 -31.43
C VAL A 255 -27.60 37.12 -30.91
N GLY A 256 -27.01 38.20 -30.39
CA GLY A 256 -27.74 39.35 -29.81
C GLY A 256 -28.07 39.21 -28.31
N GLY A 257 -27.66 38.11 -27.67
CA GLY A 257 -27.69 37.96 -26.22
C GLY A 257 -26.65 38.85 -25.53
N GLY A 258 -26.93 39.25 -24.28
CA GLY A 258 -25.98 39.99 -23.45
C GLY A 258 -24.78 39.12 -23.04
N SER A 259 -23.68 39.76 -22.63
CA SER A 259 -22.46 39.07 -22.16
C SER A 259 -22.73 38.11 -21.00
N GLU A 260 -23.69 38.45 -20.14
CA GLU A 260 -24.11 37.62 -18.99
C GLU A 260 -24.96 36.40 -19.41
N GLN A 261 -25.68 36.49 -20.54
CA GLN A 261 -26.51 35.40 -21.06
C GLN A 261 -25.68 34.33 -21.77
N ASN A 262 -24.59 34.73 -22.41
CA ASN A 262 -23.68 33.83 -23.14
C ASN A 262 -22.46 33.42 -22.30
N ARG A 263 -22.49 33.64 -20.98
CA ARG A 263 -21.39 33.29 -20.07
C ARG A 263 -21.67 31.93 -19.43
N ASN A 264 -20.81 30.97 -19.73
CA ASN A 264 -20.89 29.62 -19.15
C ASN A 264 -20.73 29.67 -17.63
N LYS A 265 -21.42 28.78 -16.93
CA LYS A 265 -21.30 28.60 -15.48
C LYS A 265 -21.52 27.13 -15.14
N LEU A 266 -20.43 26.45 -14.80
CA LEU A 266 -20.45 25.07 -14.32
C LEU A 266 -19.98 25.01 -12.87
N ASP A 267 -20.62 24.20 -12.04
CA ASP A 267 -20.29 24.04 -10.63
C ASP A 267 -20.02 22.56 -10.31
N ILE A 268 -19.08 22.29 -9.42
CA ILE A 268 -18.80 20.95 -8.89
C ILE A 268 -19.61 20.78 -7.60
N TYR A 269 -20.32 19.66 -7.47
CA TYR A 269 -20.99 19.22 -6.25
C TYR A 269 -20.51 17.82 -5.88
N ILE A 270 -20.25 17.57 -4.60
CA ILE A 270 -19.72 16.29 -4.11
C ILE A 270 -20.70 15.71 -3.10
N PHE A 271 -21.03 14.44 -3.27
CA PHE A 271 -21.97 13.69 -2.46
C PHE A 271 -21.31 12.41 -1.95
N ASN A 272 -21.67 11.99 -0.74
CA ASN A 272 -21.29 10.69 -0.22
C ASN A 272 -22.25 9.58 -0.69
N GLU A 273 -22.03 8.35 -0.25
CA GLU A 273 -22.85 7.17 -0.60
C GLU A 273 -24.34 7.33 -0.21
N SER A 274 -24.62 8.14 0.81
CA SER A 274 -26.00 8.42 1.25
C SER A 274 -26.68 9.55 0.47
N ASP A 275 -26.04 10.07 -0.59
CA ASP A 275 -26.46 11.23 -1.39
C ASP A 275 -26.57 12.53 -0.55
N ASP A 276 -25.84 12.61 0.57
CA ASP A 276 -25.69 13.84 1.35
C ASP A 276 -24.62 14.73 0.70
N GLU A 277 -24.97 15.99 0.45
CA GLU A 277 -24.01 16.97 -0.09
C GLU A 277 -22.89 17.25 0.92
N VAL A 278 -21.65 17.02 0.48
CA VAL A 278 -20.43 17.23 1.26
C VAL A 278 -19.83 18.60 1.00
N TRP A 279 -19.81 19.01 -0.28
CA TRP A 279 -19.19 20.26 -0.72
C TRP A 279 -19.66 20.69 -2.11
N ASN A 280 -19.61 22.00 -2.39
CA ASN A 280 -19.83 22.52 -3.74
C ASN A 280 -19.05 23.81 -4.04
N THR A 281 -18.92 24.14 -5.32
CA THR A 281 -18.21 25.37 -5.79
C THR A 281 -19.14 26.53 -6.16
N SER A 282 -20.46 26.41 -5.95
CA SER A 282 -21.45 27.40 -6.42
C SER A 282 -21.26 28.80 -5.84
N ALA A 283 -20.63 28.90 -4.65
CA ALA A 283 -20.31 30.15 -4.00
C ALA A 283 -19.09 30.86 -4.58
N ILE A 284 -18.30 30.20 -5.44
CA ILE A 284 -17.11 30.78 -6.09
C ILE A 284 -17.56 31.65 -7.28
N PRO A 285 -17.36 32.99 -7.22
CA PRO A 285 -17.71 33.88 -8.32
C PRO A 285 -16.94 33.56 -9.60
N LEU A 286 -17.55 33.81 -10.77
CA LEU A 286 -16.96 33.49 -12.08
C LEU A 286 -15.58 34.14 -12.29
N GLU A 287 -15.41 35.37 -11.82
CA GLU A 287 -14.14 36.11 -11.92
C GLU A 287 -12.99 35.55 -11.06
N GLN A 288 -13.28 34.60 -10.16
CA GLN A 288 -12.29 33.95 -9.31
C GLN A 288 -11.97 32.52 -9.76
N ARG A 289 -12.55 32.05 -10.87
CA ARG A 289 -12.36 30.69 -11.41
C ARG A 289 -11.11 30.60 -12.26
N THR A 290 -9.97 30.82 -11.63
CA THR A 290 -8.66 30.86 -12.28
C THR A 290 -7.69 29.87 -11.61
N ALA A 291 -8.18 28.71 -11.18
CA ALA A 291 -7.36 27.71 -10.48
C ALA A 291 -6.30 27.10 -11.41
N GLY A 292 -5.11 26.81 -10.85
CA GLY A 292 -4.02 26.17 -11.60
C GLY A 292 -3.49 27.00 -12.77
N GLU A 293 -2.96 26.32 -13.79
CA GLU A 293 -2.51 26.93 -15.06
C GLU A 293 -3.71 27.22 -15.99
N CYS A 294 -4.58 28.14 -15.57
CA CYS A 294 -5.79 28.48 -16.30
C CYS A 294 -5.54 29.43 -17.47
N SER A 295 -5.99 29.04 -18.68
CA SER A 295 -5.98 29.91 -19.86
C SER A 295 -6.94 31.10 -19.70
N GLU A 296 -6.62 32.25 -20.33
CA GLU A 296 -7.47 33.46 -20.31
C GLU A 296 -8.86 33.24 -20.97
N ASP A 297 -8.99 32.22 -21.82
CA ASP A 297 -10.24 31.86 -22.50
C ASP A 297 -11.13 30.90 -21.67
N ASN A 298 -10.63 30.40 -20.54
CA ASN A 298 -11.27 29.37 -19.73
C ASN A 298 -11.59 29.83 -18.31
N ASP A 299 -12.58 29.18 -17.71
CA ASP A 299 -12.71 29.08 -16.26
C ASP A 299 -12.11 27.76 -15.80
N CYS A 300 -11.40 27.83 -14.68
CA CYS A 300 -10.81 26.68 -14.02
C CYS A 300 -11.19 26.68 -12.53
N LEU A 301 -11.86 25.61 -12.12
CA LEU A 301 -12.20 25.31 -10.74
C LEU A 301 -11.28 24.22 -10.20
N GLN A 302 -10.90 24.35 -8.93
CA GLN A 302 -10.26 23.30 -8.17
C GLN A 302 -10.93 23.22 -6.80
N THR A 303 -11.21 22.00 -6.34
CA THR A 303 -11.69 21.76 -4.99
C THR A 303 -11.17 20.43 -4.47
N SER A 304 -11.18 20.24 -3.15
CA SER A 304 -10.70 19.03 -2.52
C SER A 304 -11.52 18.66 -1.29
N ILE A 305 -11.66 17.36 -1.04
CA ILE A 305 -12.15 16.83 0.23
C ILE A 305 -10.97 16.23 0.99
N SER A 306 -10.82 16.63 2.24
CA SER A 306 -9.74 16.14 3.09
C SER A 306 -10.13 14.84 3.80
N ARG A 307 -9.13 14.05 4.20
CA ARG A 307 -9.28 12.89 5.10
C ARG A 307 -10.22 13.13 6.28
N SER A 308 -10.17 14.33 6.88
CA SER A 308 -11.01 14.65 8.05
C SER A 308 -12.51 14.67 7.78
N GLN A 309 -12.90 14.89 6.52
CA GLN A 309 -14.30 14.87 6.09
C GLN A 309 -14.75 13.46 5.69
N MET A 310 -13.84 12.64 5.16
CA MET A 310 -14.08 11.25 4.70
C MET A 310 -14.09 10.21 5.82
N ARG A 311 -14.03 10.61 7.09
CA ARG A 311 -14.07 9.68 8.22
C ARG A 311 -15.48 9.14 8.44
N ASP A 312 -15.55 7.95 9.03
CA ASP A 312 -16.80 7.26 9.44
C ASP A 312 -17.63 8.05 10.47
N ASP A 313 -17.04 9.03 11.15
CA ASP A 313 -17.77 9.90 12.08
C ASP A 313 -18.31 11.18 11.42
N ARG A 314 -18.16 11.31 10.09
CA ARG A 314 -18.55 12.48 9.31
C ARG A 314 -19.42 12.10 8.12
N TYR A 315 -18.81 11.72 7.00
CA TYR A 315 -19.50 11.43 5.75
C TYR A 315 -19.35 9.97 5.30
N ASN A 316 -18.61 9.16 6.05
CA ASN A 316 -18.30 7.74 5.80
C ASN A 316 -17.51 7.48 4.52
N ASP A 317 -16.86 6.33 4.49
CA ASP A 317 -16.32 5.74 3.27
C ASP A 317 -17.43 5.19 2.37
N GLY A 318 -17.06 4.56 1.25
CA GLY A 318 -17.98 3.95 0.29
C GLY A 318 -18.00 4.63 -1.07
N GLU A 319 -19.07 4.40 -1.82
CA GLU A 319 -19.23 4.94 -3.19
C GLU A 319 -19.68 6.39 -3.15
N TRP A 320 -18.80 7.30 -3.56
CA TRP A 320 -19.07 8.74 -3.59
C TRP A 320 -19.34 9.20 -5.02
N THR A 321 -20.03 10.33 -5.14
CA THR A 321 -20.37 10.91 -6.44
C THR A 321 -19.92 12.36 -6.52
N VAL A 322 -19.28 12.72 -7.62
CA VAL A 322 -19.03 14.12 -7.99
C VAL A 322 -19.87 14.48 -9.22
N LYS A 323 -20.63 15.56 -9.12
CA LYS A 323 -21.53 16.06 -10.17
C LYS A 323 -21.00 17.39 -10.70
N ILE A 324 -20.94 17.50 -12.02
CA ILE A 324 -20.82 18.79 -12.71
C ILE A 324 -22.25 19.27 -12.98
N HIS A 325 -22.59 20.44 -12.46
CA HIS A 325 -23.90 21.08 -12.63
C HIS A 325 -23.78 22.29 -13.55
N ASN A 326 -24.64 22.37 -14.55
CA ASN A 326 -24.80 23.51 -15.43
C ASN A 326 -26.05 24.30 -15.04
N ASP A 327 -25.90 25.59 -14.75
CA ASP A 327 -27.04 26.46 -14.43
C ASP A 327 -27.66 27.12 -15.68
N ARG A 328 -27.09 26.88 -16.87
CA ARG A 328 -27.46 27.56 -18.11
C ARG A 328 -28.33 26.68 -19.01
N TYR A 329 -29.10 27.34 -19.86
CA TYR A 329 -29.94 26.69 -20.88
C TYR A 329 -29.18 26.27 -22.15
N THR A 330 -27.88 26.57 -22.20
CA THR A 330 -26.94 26.15 -23.24
C THR A 330 -26.06 25.04 -22.67
N ASP A 331 -25.70 24.09 -23.52
CA ASP A 331 -24.68 23.11 -23.19
C ASP A 331 -23.28 23.75 -23.19
N VAL A 332 -22.30 23.01 -22.69
CA VAL A 332 -20.92 23.50 -22.58
C VAL A 332 -19.97 22.38 -22.97
N GLN A 333 -19.13 22.64 -23.96
CA GLN A 333 -18.01 21.76 -24.28
C GLN A 333 -16.93 21.88 -23.19
N VAL A 334 -16.86 20.91 -22.28
CA VAL A 334 -15.85 20.84 -21.22
C VAL A 334 -14.50 20.50 -21.84
N VAL A 335 -13.46 21.23 -21.42
CA VAL A 335 -12.08 20.99 -21.89
C VAL A 335 -11.47 19.82 -21.14
N GLU A 336 -11.53 19.88 -19.80
CA GLU A 336 -10.99 18.83 -18.94
C GLU A 336 -11.77 18.76 -17.63
N PHE A 337 -12.07 17.55 -17.19
CA PHE A 337 -12.42 17.23 -15.81
C PHE A 337 -11.43 16.19 -15.29
N ARG A 338 -10.94 16.37 -14.07
CA ARG A 338 -9.93 15.51 -13.46
C ARG A 338 -10.32 15.13 -12.05
N ILE A 339 -10.16 13.85 -11.70
CA ILE A 339 -10.24 13.32 -10.34
C ILE A 339 -8.84 12.81 -9.94
N LEU A 340 -8.32 13.24 -8.80
CA LEU A 340 -7.14 12.67 -8.15
C LEU A 340 -7.55 12.10 -6.79
N LEU A 341 -7.30 10.80 -6.57
CA LEU A 341 -7.43 10.15 -5.27
C LEU A 341 -6.03 9.88 -4.72
N THR A 342 -5.73 10.46 -3.56
CA THR A 342 -4.42 10.39 -2.92
C THR A 342 -4.51 9.62 -1.61
N TYR A 343 -3.67 8.59 -1.47
CA TYR A 343 -3.51 7.76 -0.28
C TYR A 343 -2.20 8.05 0.48
N LYS A 344 -1.33 8.93 -0.05
CA LYS A 344 -0.07 9.35 0.61
C LYS A 344 0.10 10.86 0.71
#